data_AF-A0A433WV63-F1
#
_entry.id   AF-A0A433WV63-F1
#
_cell.length_a   1.000
_cell.length_b   1.000
_cell.length_c   1.000
_cell.angle_alpha   90.00
_cell.angle_beta   90.00
_cell.angle_gamma   90.00
#
_symmetry.space_group_name_H-M   'P 1'
#
loop_
_entity.id
_entity.type
_entity.pdbx_description
1 polymer ?
#
loop_
_entity_poly.entity_id
_entity_poly.type
_entity_poly.pdbx_seq_one_letter_code
_entity_poly.pdbx_strand_id
1 'polypeptide(L)'
;MTQHEQKPESAEFRTRADQVRELCASCSHEEVATAHILEAEARGAAEQRQKDEEKRELISANLDKPGLIEWSVHILGPDDVHPCGSRAEAEVLAEETNILAGSTNKGRSDDEFVTYAAYVVPRFKADREAEQRRKDAEGAEPDGWQYEYARGDWHDTRSPEWFIERGTKVRPLYLRPANVATLEDRVKELEGVLKEAAYALERVKDGKRGGYNARNGKFVSLQMSDGERGDIIHSEVTLHCEYALEALRSAIRAGGEHG
;
A
#
# COMPACT_ATOMS: atom_id res chain seq x y z
N MET A 1 17.89 11.93 -33.31
CA MET A 1 16.64 11.16 -33.43
C MET A 1 16.57 10.21 -32.25
N THR A 2 15.98 10.68 -31.16
CA THR A 2 15.73 9.88 -29.95
C THR A 2 14.48 9.05 -30.21
N GLN A 3 14.60 7.72 -30.15
CA GLN A 3 13.46 6.81 -30.25
C GLN A 3 12.62 7.00 -28.99
N HIS A 4 11.39 7.47 -29.17
CA HIS A 4 10.42 7.61 -28.09
C HIS A 4 9.91 6.19 -27.78
N GLU A 5 10.39 5.59 -26.70
CA GLU A 5 9.85 4.32 -26.20
C GLU A 5 8.36 4.51 -25.88
N GLN A 6 7.54 3.78 -26.62
CA GLN A 6 6.10 3.72 -26.39
C GLN A 6 5.87 3.09 -25.01
N LYS A 7 5.26 3.84 -24.10
CA LYS A 7 4.81 3.30 -22.81
C LYS A 7 3.83 2.14 -23.07
N PRO A 8 3.92 1.03 -22.32
CA PRO A 8 2.93 -0.02 -22.42
C PRO A 8 1.55 0.57 -22.10
N GLU A 9 0.59 0.31 -23.00
CA GLU A 9 -0.81 0.69 -22.80
C GLU A 9 -1.28 0.14 -21.45
N SER A 10 -2.06 0.96 -20.73
CA SER A 10 -2.58 0.69 -19.40
C SER A 10 -2.95 -0.78 -19.22
N ALA A 11 -2.42 -1.43 -18.18
CA ALA A 11 -2.74 -2.80 -17.83
C ALA A 11 -4.27 -2.96 -17.76
N GLU A 12 -4.87 -3.52 -18.80
CA GLU A 12 -6.29 -3.81 -18.83
C GLU A 12 -6.58 -4.74 -17.66
N PHE A 13 -7.55 -4.37 -16.82
CA PHE A 13 -8.00 -5.21 -15.71
C PHE A 13 -8.57 -6.51 -16.29
N ARG A 14 -7.73 -7.54 -16.38
CA ARG A 14 -8.15 -8.87 -16.83
C ARG A 14 -9.15 -9.41 -15.82
N THR A 15 -10.27 -9.90 -16.31
CA THR A 15 -11.24 -10.53 -15.43
C THR A 15 -10.66 -11.83 -14.88
N ARG A 16 -11.11 -12.25 -13.69
CA ARG A 16 -10.69 -13.53 -13.10
C ARG A 16 -10.90 -14.71 -14.04
N ALA A 17 -11.96 -14.68 -14.85
CA ALA A 17 -12.24 -15.70 -15.86
C ALA A 17 -11.17 -15.74 -16.97
N ASP A 18 -10.64 -14.58 -17.38
CA ASP A 18 -9.57 -14.50 -18.39
C ASP A 18 -8.23 -14.99 -17.82
N GLN A 19 -7.94 -14.67 -16.56
CA GLN A 19 -6.76 -15.19 -15.86
C GLN A 19 -6.81 -16.71 -15.72
N VAL A 20 -7.96 -17.28 -15.32
CA VAL A 20 -8.16 -18.73 -15.27
C VAL A 20 -7.97 -19.34 -16.65
N ARG A 21 -8.57 -18.77 -17.70
CA ARG A 21 -8.47 -19.29 -19.07
C ARG A 21 -7.02 -19.31 -19.58
N GLU A 22 -6.26 -18.26 -19.30
CA GLU A 22 -4.84 -18.16 -19.65
C GLU A 22 -3.98 -19.17 -18.88
N LEU A 23 -4.20 -19.32 -17.57
CA LEU A 23 -3.52 -20.32 -16.75
C LEU A 23 -3.88 -21.76 -17.17
N CYS A 24 -5.14 -22.04 -17.50
CA CYS A 24 -5.59 -23.33 -18.03
C CYS A 24 -4.96 -23.66 -19.40
N ALA A 25 -4.61 -22.65 -20.20
CA ALA A 25 -3.87 -22.88 -21.44
C ALA A 25 -2.46 -23.43 -21.18
N SER A 26 -1.88 -23.15 -20.00
CA SER A 26 -0.58 -23.66 -19.56
C SER A 26 -0.65 -24.89 -18.64
N CYS A 27 -1.78 -25.12 -17.97
CA CYS A 27 -1.97 -26.16 -16.96
C CYS A 27 -3.22 -26.98 -17.29
N SER A 28 -3.10 -28.29 -17.48
CA SER A 28 -4.17 -29.18 -17.99
C SER A 28 -5.43 -29.31 -17.11
N HIS A 29 -5.50 -28.63 -15.95
CA HIS A 29 -6.56 -28.77 -14.97
C HIS A 29 -7.03 -27.41 -14.42
N GLU A 30 -8.27 -27.05 -14.70
CA GLU A 30 -8.93 -25.81 -14.28
C GLU A 30 -9.01 -25.63 -12.76
N GLU A 31 -9.16 -26.73 -12.04
CA GLU A 31 -9.18 -26.75 -10.57
C GLU A 31 -7.85 -26.27 -9.98
N VAL A 32 -6.73 -26.65 -10.61
CA VAL A 32 -5.38 -26.25 -10.18
C VAL A 32 -5.14 -24.77 -10.47
N ALA A 33 -5.55 -24.28 -11.65
CA ALA A 33 -5.47 -22.86 -12.00
C ALA A 33 -6.29 -21.98 -11.03
N THR A 34 -7.51 -22.43 -10.72
CA THR A 34 -8.40 -21.72 -9.78
C THR A 34 -7.84 -21.67 -8.37
N ALA A 35 -7.28 -22.78 -7.88
CA ALA A 35 -6.66 -22.85 -6.56
C ALA A 35 -5.45 -21.89 -6.45
N HIS A 36 -4.61 -21.81 -7.49
CA HIS A 36 -3.47 -20.89 -7.51
C HIS A 36 -3.88 -19.42 -7.50
N ILE A 37 -4.93 -19.05 -8.24
CA ILE A 37 -5.45 -17.67 -8.24
C ILE A 37 -6.00 -17.33 -6.85
N LEU A 38 -6.78 -18.22 -6.23
CA LEU A 38 -7.31 -18.02 -4.88
C LEU A 38 -6.21 -17.85 -3.83
N GLU A 39 -5.15 -18.65 -3.91
CA GLU A 39 -4.00 -18.54 -3.00
C GLU A 39 -3.23 -17.22 -3.21
N ALA A 40 -3.07 -16.77 -4.46
CA ALA A 40 -2.45 -15.47 -4.77
C ALA A 40 -3.30 -14.31 -4.26
N GLU A 41 -4.63 -14.33 -4.46
CA GLU A 41 -5.58 -13.35 -3.92
C GLU A 41 -5.51 -13.32 -2.38
N ALA A 42 -5.49 -14.48 -1.73
CA ALA A 42 -5.41 -14.59 -0.27
C ALA A 42 -4.10 -14.01 0.28
N ARG A 43 -2.96 -14.29 -0.38
CA ARG A 43 -1.66 -13.71 -0.01
C ARG A 43 -1.66 -12.19 -0.20
N GLY A 44 -2.14 -11.69 -1.33
CA GLY A 44 -2.27 -10.24 -1.56
C GLY A 44 -3.13 -9.55 -0.49
N ALA A 45 -4.26 -10.17 -0.11
CA ALA A 45 -5.11 -9.66 0.96
C ALA A 45 -4.46 -9.73 2.36
N ALA A 46 -3.57 -10.69 2.62
CA ALA A 46 -2.81 -10.78 3.86
C ALA A 46 -1.71 -9.71 3.92
N GLU A 47 -0.96 -9.53 2.83
CA GLU A 47 0.06 -8.48 2.71
C GLU A 47 -0.54 -7.08 2.83
N GLN A 48 -1.71 -6.84 2.24
CA GLN A 48 -2.39 -5.55 2.38
C GLN A 48 -2.78 -5.29 3.84
N ARG A 49 -3.30 -6.30 4.54
CA ARG A 49 -3.61 -6.20 5.98
C ARG A 49 -2.36 -5.91 6.81
N GLN A 50 -1.22 -6.53 6.50
CA GLN A 50 0.04 -6.24 7.16
C GLN A 50 0.49 -4.79 6.92
N LYS A 51 0.45 -4.31 5.67
CA LYS A 51 0.81 -2.92 5.33
C LYS A 51 -0.11 -1.91 6.02
N ASP A 52 -1.40 -2.20 6.10
CA ASP A 52 -2.36 -1.35 6.79
C ASP A 52 -2.08 -1.30 8.31
N GLU A 53 -1.65 -2.42 8.91
CA GLU A 53 -1.26 -2.48 10.32
C GLU A 53 0.07 -1.75 10.57
N GLU A 54 1.10 -1.96 9.74
CA GLU A 54 2.36 -1.22 9.81
C GLU A 54 2.13 0.29 9.67
N LYS A 55 1.22 0.69 8.77
CA LYS A 55 0.81 2.10 8.62
C LYS A 55 0.11 2.62 9.87
N ARG A 56 -0.75 1.82 10.51
CA ARG A 56 -1.40 2.17 11.78
C ARG A 56 -0.39 2.32 12.91
N GLU A 57 0.56 1.40 13.04
CA GLU A 57 1.64 1.49 14.03
C GLU A 57 2.51 2.72 13.79
N LEU A 58 2.86 3.01 12.53
CA LEU A 58 3.63 4.21 12.17
C LEU A 58 2.87 5.48 12.51
N ILE A 59 1.57 5.55 12.23
CA ILE A 59 0.72 6.68 12.61
C ILE A 59 0.72 6.80 14.13
N SER A 60 0.41 5.71 14.85
CA SER A 60 0.36 5.63 16.32
C SER A 60 1.66 6.12 16.97
N ALA A 61 2.82 5.61 16.54
CA ALA A 61 4.13 5.96 17.06
C ALA A 61 4.53 7.43 16.80
N ASN A 62 3.85 8.11 15.87
CA ASN A 62 4.09 9.50 15.53
C ASN A 62 3.02 10.46 16.09
N LEU A 63 1.90 9.97 16.61
CA LEU A 63 0.80 10.81 17.14
C LEU A 63 1.24 11.77 18.24
N ASP A 64 2.21 11.34 19.06
CA ASP A 64 2.68 12.10 20.23
C ASP A 64 3.91 12.96 19.94
N LYS A 65 4.44 12.95 18.70
CA LYS A 65 5.63 13.75 18.36
C LYS A 65 5.23 15.20 18.06
N PRO A 66 5.60 16.17 18.91
CA PRO A 66 5.24 17.57 18.68
C PRO A 66 5.87 18.07 17.38
N GLY A 67 5.05 18.70 16.53
CA GLY A 67 5.48 19.34 15.27
C GLY A 67 5.50 18.46 14.02
N LEU A 68 5.25 17.14 14.13
CA LEU A 68 5.18 16.25 12.96
C LEU A 68 3.76 16.15 12.38
N ILE A 69 2.76 16.28 13.24
CA ILE A 69 1.35 16.11 12.89
C ILE A 69 0.59 17.39 13.27
N GLU A 70 0.01 18.05 12.28
CA GLU A 70 -1.01 19.06 12.49
C GLU A 70 -2.35 18.35 12.65
N TRP A 71 -3.06 18.60 13.74
CA TRP A 71 -4.39 18.03 13.93
C TRP A 71 -5.42 18.94 13.31
N SER A 72 -6.49 18.38 12.75
CA SER A 72 -7.59 19.18 12.24
C SER A 72 -8.92 18.50 12.50
N VAL A 73 -9.95 19.31 12.68
CA VAL A 73 -11.34 18.85 12.73
C VAL A 73 -11.94 19.04 11.36
N HIS A 74 -12.34 17.94 10.73
CA HIS A 74 -13.09 17.99 9.49
C HIS A 74 -14.58 17.94 9.82
N ILE A 75 -15.30 18.99 9.49
CA ILE A 75 -16.74 19.10 9.67
C ILE A 75 -17.38 18.65 8.36
N LEU A 76 -18.23 17.61 8.38
CA LEU A 76 -18.98 17.17 7.19
C LEU A 76 -19.98 18.26 6.73
N GLY A 77 -19.43 19.18 5.95
CA GLY A 77 -20.04 20.24 5.16
C GLY A 77 -19.06 20.53 4.00
N PRO A 78 -19.42 21.32 2.99
CA PRO A 78 -18.70 21.30 1.72
C PRO A 78 -17.18 21.56 1.79
N ASP A 79 -16.61 22.28 2.76
CA ASP A 79 -15.15 22.56 2.76
C ASP A 79 -14.53 22.96 4.13
N ASP A 80 -15.14 22.64 5.28
CA ASP A 80 -14.66 23.17 6.57
C ASP A 80 -13.66 22.24 7.29
N VAL A 81 -12.37 22.51 7.07
CA VAL A 81 -11.25 21.92 7.84
C VAL A 81 -10.67 22.96 8.79
N HIS A 82 -10.80 22.74 10.09
CA HIS A 82 -10.26 23.64 11.11
C HIS A 82 -8.96 23.08 11.68
N PRO A 83 -7.81 23.78 11.53
CA PRO A 83 -6.55 23.35 12.14
C PRO A 83 -6.59 23.53 13.66
N CYS A 84 -5.94 22.60 14.36
CA CYS A 84 -5.82 22.58 15.83
C CYS A 84 -4.35 22.42 16.20
N GLY A 85 -3.93 23.08 17.28
CA GLY A 85 -2.55 23.01 17.78
C GLY A 85 -2.21 21.66 18.42
N SER A 86 -3.22 20.85 18.78
CA SER A 86 -3.03 19.53 19.38
C SER A 86 -4.19 18.58 19.10
N ARG A 87 -3.96 17.27 19.34
CA ARG A 87 -5.00 16.24 19.28
C ARG A 87 -6.14 16.51 20.26
N ALA A 88 -5.79 16.86 21.51
CA ALA A 88 -6.76 17.12 22.57
C ALA A 88 -7.67 18.30 22.20
N GLU A 89 -7.10 19.37 21.61
CA GLU A 89 -7.87 20.50 21.10
C GLU A 89 -8.81 20.09 19.95
N ALA A 90 -8.33 19.25 19.03
CA ALA A 90 -9.17 18.73 17.94
C ALA A 90 -10.30 17.82 18.45
N GLU A 91 -10.05 16.98 19.46
CA GLU A 91 -11.07 16.12 20.06
C GLU A 91 -12.16 16.96 20.77
N VAL A 92 -11.76 17.97 21.54
CA VAL A 92 -12.71 18.91 22.18
C VAL A 92 -13.54 19.66 21.13
N LEU A 93 -12.89 20.23 20.11
CA LEU A 93 -13.59 20.96 19.05
C LEU A 93 -14.56 20.06 18.26
N ALA A 94 -14.18 18.79 18.01
CA ALA A 94 -15.05 17.83 17.36
C ALA A 94 -16.28 17.49 18.23
N GLU A 95 -16.09 17.28 19.53
CA GLU A 95 -17.20 17.04 20.46
C GLU A 95 -18.14 18.24 20.55
N GLU A 96 -17.61 19.46 20.72
CA GLU A 96 -18.39 20.70 20.74
C GLU A 96 -19.21 20.87 19.45
N THR A 97 -18.60 20.61 18.29
CA THR A 97 -19.27 20.69 16.99
C THR A 97 -20.40 19.66 16.88
N ASN A 98 -20.16 18.42 17.32
CA ASN A 98 -21.16 17.35 17.30
C ASN A 98 -22.34 17.67 18.25
N ILE A 99 -22.08 18.25 19.43
CA ILE A 99 -23.11 18.70 20.37
C ILE A 99 -23.97 19.82 19.74
N LEU A 100 -23.32 20.81 19.14
CA LEU A 100 -23.99 21.91 18.44
C LEU A 100 -24.87 21.38 17.31
N ALA A 101 -24.34 20.49 16.47
CA ALA A 101 -25.07 19.84 15.39
C ALA A 101 -26.33 19.11 15.88
N GLY A 102 -26.20 18.33 16.96
CA GLY A 102 -27.33 17.64 17.59
C GLY A 102 -28.41 18.60 18.10
N SER A 103 -28.02 19.77 18.61
CA SER A 103 -28.96 20.79 19.07
C SER A 103 -29.70 21.49 17.91
N THR A 104 -29.00 21.77 16.80
CA THR A 104 -29.57 22.41 15.61
C THR A 104 -30.50 21.51 14.80
N ASN A 105 -30.32 20.19 14.92
CA ASN A 105 -31.15 19.20 14.22
C ASN A 105 -32.46 18.88 14.97
N LYS A 106 -32.66 19.41 16.17
CA LYS A 106 -33.86 19.15 16.98
C LYS A 106 -35.10 19.77 16.31
N GLY A 107 -35.95 18.92 15.73
CA GLY A 107 -37.21 19.32 15.10
C GLY A 107 -37.19 19.40 13.57
N ARG A 108 -36.08 19.00 12.91
CA ARG A 108 -36.00 18.83 11.46
C ARG A 108 -36.38 17.41 11.06
N SER A 109 -36.98 17.24 9.88
CA SER A 109 -37.30 15.92 9.31
C SER A 109 -36.03 15.22 8.80
N ASP A 110 -36.08 13.89 8.68
CA ASP A 110 -34.95 13.04 8.22
C ASP A 110 -34.31 13.50 6.90
N ASP A 111 -35.07 14.16 6.02
CA ASP A 111 -34.61 14.70 4.74
C ASP A 111 -33.88 16.07 4.83
N GLU A 112 -33.85 16.71 6.00
CA GLU A 112 -33.20 18.02 6.25
C GLU A 112 -31.99 17.93 7.22
N PHE A 113 -31.57 16.72 7.58
CA PHE A 113 -30.40 16.53 8.42
C PHE A 113 -29.14 16.92 7.67
N VAL A 114 -28.46 17.95 8.17
CA VAL A 114 -27.05 18.14 7.85
C VAL A 114 -26.28 17.29 8.85
N THR A 115 -25.78 16.14 8.40
CA THR A 115 -24.93 15.28 9.22
C THR A 115 -23.55 15.92 9.33
N TYR A 116 -23.38 16.83 10.29
CA TYR A 116 -22.06 17.26 10.70
C TYR A 116 -21.48 16.17 11.59
N ALA A 117 -20.66 15.28 11.03
CA ALA A 117 -19.72 14.51 11.83
C ALA A 117 -18.39 15.24 11.80
N ALA A 118 -17.97 15.72 12.96
CA ALA A 118 -16.64 16.26 13.16
C ALA A 118 -15.69 15.12 13.54
N TYR A 119 -14.61 14.92 12.78
CA TYR A 119 -13.59 13.92 13.10
C TYR A 119 -12.17 14.49 12.99
N VAL A 120 -11.30 13.95 13.85
CA VAL A 120 -9.92 14.37 14.01
C VAL A 120 -9.06 13.71 12.94
N VAL A 121 -8.39 14.51 12.10
CA VAL A 121 -7.52 14.04 11.02
C VAL A 121 -6.08 14.53 11.25
N PRO A 122 -5.09 13.63 11.28
CA PRO A 122 -3.68 14.03 11.26
C PRO A 122 -3.27 14.52 9.87
N ARG A 123 -2.67 15.71 9.79
CA ARG A 123 -2.05 16.29 8.59
C ARG A 123 -0.53 16.30 8.75
N PHE A 124 0.17 15.59 7.85
CA PHE A 124 1.63 15.62 7.76
C PHE A 124 2.07 16.87 6.98
N LYS A 125 2.34 17.97 7.71
CA LYS A 125 2.72 19.26 7.11
C LYS A 125 4.15 19.26 6.55
N ALA A 126 5.09 18.66 7.29
CA ALA A 126 6.51 18.72 6.97
C ALA A 126 6.91 17.89 5.74
N ASP A 127 6.26 16.74 5.55
CA ASP A 127 6.61 15.83 4.44
C ASP A 127 6.20 16.40 3.09
N ARG A 128 5.08 17.12 3.02
CA ARG A 128 4.60 17.69 1.75
C ARG A 128 5.49 18.82 1.26
N GLU A 129 5.99 19.70 2.14
CA GLU A 129 6.90 20.79 1.76
C GLU A 129 8.31 20.29 1.44
N ALA A 130 8.80 19.28 2.18
CA ALA A 130 10.09 18.65 1.89
C ALA A 130 10.04 17.85 0.58
N GLU A 131 8.95 17.14 0.33
CA GLU A 131 8.70 16.42 -0.90
C GLU A 131 8.55 17.39 -2.08
N GLN A 132 7.83 18.49 -1.90
CA GLN A 132 7.71 19.56 -2.90
C GLN A 132 9.09 20.14 -3.25
N ARG A 133 9.91 20.48 -2.25
CA ARG A 133 11.29 20.97 -2.46
C ARG A 133 12.19 19.96 -3.16
N ARG A 134 12.05 18.66 -2.86
CA ARG A 134 12.79 17.60 -3.56
C ARG A 134 12.35 17.50 -5.03
N LYS A 135 11.05 17.49 -5.28
CA LYS A 135 10.48 17.42 -6.64
C LYS A 135 10.83 18.64 -7.50
N ASP A 136 10.84 19.82 -6.89
CA ASP A 136 11.32 21.05 -7.54
C ASP A 136 12.80 20.94 -7.94
N ALA A 137 13.64 20.27 -7.13
CA ALA A 137 15.05 20.05 -7.46
C ALA A 137 15.27 18.98 -8.54
N GLU A 138 14.33 18.05 -8.71
CA GLU A 138 14.38 16.97 -9.70
C GLU A 138 13.86 17.40 -11.10
N GLY A 139 13.33 18.62 -11.23
CA GLY A 139 12.86 19.17 -12.51
C GLY A 139 11.62 18.48 -13.08
N ALA A 140 10.79 17.87 -12.22
CA ALA A 140 9.54 17.26 -12.64
C ALA A 140 8.57 18.31 -13.23
N GLU A 141 7.73 17.91 -14.19
CA GLU A 141 6.61 18.76 -14.61
C GLU A 141 5.52 18.78 -13.52
N PRO A 142 4.99 19.95 -13.15
CA PRO A 142 3.96 20.06 -12.15
C PRO A 142 2.62 19.47 -12.59
N ASP A 143 1.95 18.75 -11.68
CA ASP A 143 0.60 18.21 -11.91
C ASP A 143 -0.48 19.31 -11.91
N GLY A 144 -0.18 20.42 -11.25
CA GLY A 144 -1.00 21.62 -11.20
C GLY A 144 -0.22 22.78 -10.62
N TRP A 145 -0.90 23.92 -10.43
CA TRP A 145 -0.30 25.12 -9.86
C TRP A 145 -1.16 25.64 -8.73
N GLN A 146 -0.54 26.35 -7.79
CA GLN A 146 -1.26 27.11 -6.79
C GLN A 146 -0.88 28.58 -6.89
N TYR A 147 -1.82 29.48 -6.58
CA TYR A 147 -1.59 30.91 -6.49
C TYR A 147 -2.01 31.46 -5.13
N GLU A 148 -1.31 32.50 -4.66
CA GLU A 148 -1.57 33.15 -3.36
C GLU A 148 -2.53 34.34 -3.54
N TYR A 149 -3.68 34.34 -2.87
CA TYR A 149 -4.55 35.53 -2.82
C TYR A 149 -3.95 36.63 -1.93
N ALA A 150 -4.50 37.84 -2.02
CA ALA A 150 -4.11 38.97 -1.18
C ALA A 150 -4.24 38.72 0.33
N ARG A 151 -5.02 37.72 0.75
CA ARG A 151 -5.18 37.31 2.16
C ARG A 151 -4.11 36.31 2.64
N GLY A 152 -3.27 35.80 1.74
CA GLY A 152 -2.26 34.78 2.03
C GLY A 152 -2.70 33.33 1.79
N ASP A 153 -3.96 33.11 1.41
CA ASP A 153 -4.49 31.77 1.13
C ASP A 153 -4.04 31.26 -0.25
N TRP A 154 -3.73 29.97 -0.34
CA TRP A 154 -3.29 29.31 -1.58
C TRP A 154 -4.44 28.54 -2.23
N HIS A 155 -4.62 28.72 -3.54
CA HIS A 155 -5.69 28.07 -4.30
C HIS A 155 -5.16 27.40 -5.57
N ASP A 156 -5.80 26.30 -5.96
CA ASP A 156 -5.40 25.51 -7.12
C ASP A 156 -5.82 26.19 -8.45
N THR A 157 -4.96 26.07 -9.46
CA THR A 157 -5.23 26.46 -10.85
C THR A 157 -4.53 25.49 -11.81
N ARG A 158 -5.11 25.32 -13.00
CA ARG A 158 -4.49 24.57 -14.11
C ARG A 158 -3.72 25.47 -15.08
N SER A 159 -3.92 26.78 -15.00
CA SER A 159 -3.32 27.79 -15.89
C SER A 159 -2.71 28.89 -15.02
N PRO A 160 -1.41 28.83 -14.73
CA PRO A 160 -0.73 29.83 -13.90
C PRO A 160 -0.45 31.13 -14.66
N GLU A 161 -0.52 31.14 -16.00
CA GLU A 161 -0.03 32.23 -16.86
C GLU A 161 -0.73 33.55 -16.51
N TRP A 162 -2.06 33.51 -16.37
CA TRP A 162 -2.86 34.70 -16.01
C TRP A 162 -2.47 35.29 -14.65
N PHE A 163 -2.08 34.45 -13.68
CA PHE A 163 -1.67 34.88 -12.35
C PHE A 163 -0.24 35.43 -12.36
N ILE A 164 0.65 34.80 -13.13
CA ILE A 164 2.03 35.28 -13.35
C ILE A 164 2.01 36.67 -13.99
N GLU A 165 1.21 36.87 -15.05
CA GLU A 165 1.08 38.15 -15.75
C GLU A 165 0.60 39.29 -14.83
N ARG A 166 -0.18 38.96 -13.80
CA ARG A 166 -0.68 39.91 -12.80
C ARG A 166 0.26 40.11 -11.61
N GLY A 167 1.42 39.46 -11.60
CA GLY A 167 2.37 39.51 -10.49
C GLY A 167 1.88 38.78 -9.24
N THR A 168 0.89 37.90 -9.37
CA THR A 168 0.47 37.02 -8.27
C THR A 168 1.51 35.93 -8.08
N LYS A 169 1.88 35.65 -6.84
CA LYS A 169 2.79 34.55 -6.54
C LYS A 169 2.12 33.24 -6.90
N VAL A 170 2.85 32.43 -7.67
CA VAL A 170 2.44 31.08 -8.04
C VAL A 170 3.49 30.08 -7.55
N ARG A 171 3.07 28.85 -7.25
CA ARG A 171 3.95 27.73 -6.98
C ARG A 171 3.47 26.47 -7.71
N PRO A 172 4.38 25.61 -8.18
CA PRO A 172 4.00 24.31 -8.71
C PRO A 172 3.37 23.44 -7.61
N LEU A 173 2.54 22.49 -8.01
CA LEU A 173 1.94 21.47 -7.16
C LEU A 173 2.20 20.10 -7.80
N TYR A 174 2.95 19.24 -7.12
CA TYR A 174 3.17 17.86 -7.58
C TYR A 174 2.35 16.90 -6.73
N LEU A 175 1.26 16.40 -7.30
CA LEU A 175 0.33 15.49 -6.65
C LEU A 175 0.78 14.02 -6.80
N ARG A 176 1.54 13.69 -7.84
CA ARG A 176 2.09 12.34 -7.98
C ARG A 176 3.26 12.15 -7.01
N PRO A 177 3.38 10.98 -6.36
CA PRO A 177 4.55 10.67 -5.55
C PRO A 177 5.81 10.79 -6.42
N ALA A 178 6.86 11.45 -5.93
CA ALA A 178 8.06 11.81 -6.72
C ALA A 178 8.74 10.62 -7.40
N ASN A 179 8.46 9.42 -6.91
CA ASN A 179 9.18 8.22 -7.25
C ASN A 179 8.35 7.26 -8.10
N VAL A 180 7.37 7.68 -8.89
CA VAL A 180 6.63 6.71 -9.74
C VAL A 180 7.60 5.91 -10.62
N ALA A 181 8.57 6.55 -11.27
CA ALA A 181 9.59 5.84 -12.06
C ALA A 181 10.46 4.91 -11.20
N THR A 182 10.96 5.39 -10.05
CA THR A 182 11.76 4.57 -9.11
C THR A 182 10.97 3.40 -8.53
N LEU A 183 9.67 3.60 -8.28
CA LEU A 183 8.75 2.58 -7.79
C LEU A 183 8.40 1.60 -8.89
N GLU A 184 8.21 2.05 -10.13
CA GLU A 184 8.01 1.21 -11.31
C GLU A 184 9.25 0.32 -11.53
N ASP A 185 10.46 0.87 -11.42
CA ASP A 185 11.71 0.11 -11.50
C ASP A 185 11.80 -0.93 -10.38
N ARG A 186 11.47 -0.54 -9.14
CA ARG A 186 11.48 -1.47 -7.99
C ARG A 186 10.42 -2.55 -8.12
N VAL A 187 9.24 -2.23 -8.62
CA VAL A 187 8.18 -3.21 -8.90
C VAL A 187 8.66 -4.21 -9.96
N LYS A 188 9.30 -3.73 -11.04
CA LYS A 188 9.84 -4.59 -12.09
C LYS A 188 10.95 -5.52 -11.59
N GLU A 189 11.83 -5.04 -10.71
CA GLU A 189 12.84 -5.86 -10.03
C GLU A 189 12.18 -6.96 -9.19
N LEU A 190 11.19 -6.59 -8.37
CA LEU A 190 10.47 -7.53 -7.49
C LEU A 190 9.67 -8.57 -8.29
N GLU A 191 9.04 -8.19 -9.39
CA GLU A 191 8.38 -9.12 -10.31
C GLU A 191 9.37 -10.14 -10.90
N GLY A 192 10.61 -9.73 -11.20
CA GLY A 192 11.68 -10.61 -11.62
C GLY A 192 12.03 -11.66 -10.55
N VAL A 193 12.27 -11.21 -9.32
CA VAL A 193 12.54 -12.09 -8.17
C VAL A 193 11.39 -13.06 -7.93
N LEU A 194 10.15 -12.60 -8.06
CA LEU A 194 8.97 -13.44 -7.84
C LEU A 194 8.82 -14.52 -8.91
N LYS A 195 9.15 -14.22 -10.17
CA LYS A 195 9.21 -15.21 -11.26
C LYS A 195 10.28 -16.26 -11.02
N GLU A 196 11.47 -15.86 -10.56
CA GLU A 196 12.55 -16.79 -10.22
C GLU A 196 12.15 -17.72 -9.06
N ALA A 197 11.53 -17.17 -8.02
CA ALA A 197 11.02 -17.94 -6.90
C ALA A 197 9.92 -18.92 -7.33
N ALA A 198 8.98 -18.50 -8.17
CA ALA A 198 7.94 -19.36 -8.72
C ALA A 198 8.52 -20.52 -9.55
N TYR A 199 9.51 -20.23 -10.41
CA TYR A 199 10.21 -21.25 -11.19
C TYR A 199 10.96 -22.25 -10.30
N ALA A 200 11.63 -21.79 -9.24
CA ALA A 200 12.29 -22.65 -8.27
C ALA A 200 11.29 -23.57 -7.54
N LEU A 201 10.11 -23.04 -7.18
CA LEU A 201 9.05 -23.79 -6.52
C LEU A 201 8.47 -24.90 -7.40
N GLU A 202 8.21 -24.61 -8.68
CA GLU A 202 7.71 -25.62 -9.65
C GLU A 202 8.72 -26.76 -9.84
N ARG A 203 10.03 -26.48 -9.86
CA ARG A 203 11.06 -27.53 -9.92
C ARG A 203 11.07 -28.46 -8.70
N VAL A 204 10.64 -27.97 -7.54
CA VAL A 204 10.49 -28.79 -6.31
C VAL A 204 9.20 -29.61 -6.37
N LYS A 205 8.12 -29.04 -6.91
CA LYS A 205 6.79 -29.66 -7.05
C LYS A 205 6.79 -30.85 -8.01
N ASP A 206 7.52 -30.75 -9.13
CA ASP A 206 7.64 -31.79 -10.17
C ASP A 206 8.43 -33.05 -9.76
N GLY A 207 8.71 -33.23 -8.46
CA GLY A 207 9.16 -34.52 -7.96
C GLY A 207 10.55 -34.95 -8.44
N LYS A 208 11.41 -34.02 -8.88
CA LYS A 208 12.88 -34.22 -8.83
C LYS A 208 13.34 -34.22 -7.35
N ARG A 209 12.80 -35.15 -6.57
CA ARG A 209 13.15 -35.41 -5.17
C ARG A 209 14.39 -36.29 -5.13
N GLY A 210 15.56 -35.66 -5.03
CA GLY A 210 16.66 -36.27 -4.29
C GLY A 210 16.25 -36.27 -2.81
N GLY A 211 15.87 -37.44 -2.29
CA GLY A 211 15.24 -37.55 -0.98
C GLY A 211 16.22 -37.29 0.17
N TYR A 212 15.81 -36.53 1.19
CA TYR A 212 16.58 -36.40 2.42
C TYR A 212 15.71 -36.56 3.68
N ASN A 213 16.28 -37.25 4.67
CA ASN A 213 15.89 -37.22 6.08
C ASN A 213 17.14 -36.84 6.88
N ALA A 214 17.10 -35.69 7.56
CA ALA A 214 18.21 -35.19 8.36
C ALA A 214 18.15 -35.69 9.80
N ARG A 215 19.17 -36.45 10.23
CA ARG A 215 19.58 -36.49 11.64
C ARG A 215 20.70 -35.46 11.80
N ASN A 216 20.50 -34.45 12.63
CA ASN A 216 21.48 -33.42 13.03
C ASN A 216 21.83 -32.35 11.98
N GLY A 217 20.82 -31.58 11.58
CA GLY A 217 20.81 -30.12 11.78
C GLY A 217 21.89 -29.20 11.19
N LYS A 218 22.89 -29.63 10.41
CA LYS A 218 23.79 -28.64 9.79
C LYS A 218 24.14 -28.79 8.32
N PHE A 219 24.25 -29.98 7.73
CA PHE A 219 24.47 -30.06 6.28
C PHE A 219 23.87 -31.34 5.72
N VAL A 220 23.31 -31.20 4.52
CA VAL A 220 22.65 -32.28 3.79
C VAL A 220 23.40 -32.46 2.48
N SER A 221 24.12 -33.56 2.35
CA SER A 221 24.79 -33.92 1.10
C SER A 221 24.12 -35.14 0.52
N LEU A 222 23.59 -35.01 -0.69
CA LEU A 222 22.99 -36.09 -1.46
C LEU A 222 23.97 -36.54 -2.53
N GLN A 223 24.23 -37.84 -2.59
CA GLN A 223 24.91 -38.44 -3.73
C GLN A 223 23.85 -38.97 -4.69
N MET A 224 23.81 -38.39 -5.88
CA MET A 224 22.85 -38.71 -6.92
C MET A 224 23.23 -40.05 -7.56
N SER A 225 22.30 -40.67 -8.29
CA SER A 225 22.49 -41.99 -8.90
C SER A 225 23.57 -42.02 -9.99
N ASP A 226 23.96 -40.86 -10.50
CA ASP A 226 25.08 -40.66 -11.44
C ASP A 226 26.44 -40.48 -10.74
N GLY A 227 26.45 -40.47 -9.40
CA GLY A 227 27.64 -40.28 -8.58
C GLY A 227 27.97 -38.83 -8.25
N GLU A 228 27.25 -37.84 -8.81
CA GLU A 228 27.45 -36.43 -8.49
C GLU A 228 26.93 -36.09 -7.08
N ARG A 229 27.62 -35.19 -6.39
CA ARG A 229 27.25 -34.73 -5.05
C ARG A 229 26.51 -33.40 -5.15
N GLY A 230 25.27 -33.37 -4.65
CA GLY A 230 24.47 -32.17 -4.46
C GLY A 230 24.37 -31.82 -2.98
N ASP A 231 24.80 -30.62 -2.60
CA ASP A 231 24.64 -30.12 -1.23
C ASP A 231 23.38 -29.26 -1.14
N ILE A 232 22.50 -29.56 -0.17
CA ILE A 232 21.32 -28.75 0.15
C ILE A 232 21.63 -27.93 1.40
N ILE A 233 21.61 -26.62 1.23
CA ILE A 233 21.85 -25.66 2.30
C ILE A 233 20.50 -25.23 2.85
N HIS A 234 20.25 -25.48 4.13
CA HIS A 234 19.14 -24.85 4.85
C HIS A 234 19.40 -23.35 4.92
N SER A 235 18.68 -22.58 4.11
CA SER A 235 18.64 -21.12 4.24
C SER A 235 17.61 -20.72 5.30
N GLU A 236 17.76 -19.52 5.88
CA GLU A 236 16.82 -18.97 6.87
C GLU A 236 15.37 -18.96 6.36
N VAL A 237 15.18 -18.84 5.05
CA VAL A 237 13.85 -18.90 4.42
C VAL A 237 13.19 -20.27 4.64
N THR A 238 13.96 -21.35 4.50
CA THR A 238 13.47 -22.71 4.81
C THR A 238 13.04 -22.84 6.27
N LEU A 239 13.78 -22.22 7.20
CA LEU A 239 13.47 -22.23 8.63
C LEU A 239 12.15 -21.50 8.92
N HIS A 240 11.92 -20.34 8.29
CA HIS A 240 10.67 -19.61 8.42
C HIS A 240 9.47 -20.39 7.87
N CYS A 241 9.65 -21.07 6.73
CA CYS A 241 8.61 -21.95 6.19
C CYS A 241 8.28 -23.11 7.14
N GLU A 242 9.28 -23.72 7.79
CA GLU A 242 9.08 -24.77 8.77
C GLU A 242 8.31 -24.28 10.00
N TYR A 243 8.65 -23.11 10.54
CA TYR A 243 7.93 -22.50 11.66
C TYR A 243 6.46 -22.23 11.32
N ALA A 244 6.18 -21.68 10.14
CA ALA A 244 4.81 -21.43 9.70
C ALA A 244 4.00 -22.74 9.61
N LEU A 245 4.63 -23.82 9.13
CA LEU A 245 4.00 -25.14 8.99
C LEU A 245 3.71 -25.79 10.36
N GLU A 246 4.60 -25.62 11.33
CA GLU A 246 4.40 -26.08 12.71
C GLU A 246 3.30 -25.32 13.43
N ALA A 247 3.23 -24.00 13.24
CA ALA A 247 2.16 -23.16 13.78
C ALA A 247 0.79 -23.60 13.25
N LEU A 248 0.69 -23.82 11.94
CA LEU A 248 -0.54 -24.31 11.29
C LEU A 248 -0.98 -25.68 11.83
N ARG A 249 -0.04 -26.63 11.92
CA ARG A 249 -0.33 -27.98 12.48
C ARG A 249 -0.80 -27.91 13.93
N SER A 250 -0.24 -26.99 14.71
CA SER A 250 -0.63 -26.79 16.11
C SER A 250 -2.02 -26.19 16.22
N ALA A 251 -2.37 -25.24 15.36
CA ALA A 251 -3.72 -24.69 15.26
C ALA A 251 -4.76 -25.76 14.87
N ILE A 252 -4.43 -26.64 13.90
CA ILE A 252 -5.31 -27.75 13.50
C ILE A 252 -5.53 -28.73 14.67
N ARG A 253 -4.48 -29.07 15.42
CA ARG A 253 -4.60 -29.96 16.59
C ARG A 253 -5.48 -29.33 17.68
N ALA A 254 -5.29 -28.04 17.97
CA ALA A 254 -6.09 -27.32 18.96
C ALA A 254 -7.56 -27.16 18.53
N GLY A 255 -7.82 -26.98 17.22
CA GLY A 255 -9.17 -26.86 16.69
C GLY A 255 -9.91 -28.19 16.51
N GLY A 256 -9.18 -29.32 16.46
CA GLY A 256 -9.75 -30.66 16.27
C GLY A 256 -10.31 -31.32 17.54
N GLU A 257 -10.09 -30.76 18.73
CA GLU A 257 -10.58 -31.30 20.01
C GLU A 257 -11.99 -30.78 20.40
N HIS A 258 -12.68 -30.08 19.49
CA HIS A 258 -14.02 -29.54 19.70
C HIS A 258 -15.09 -30.11 18.76
N GLY A 259 -14.82 -31.26 18.12
CA GLY A 259 -15.77 -32.04 17.32
C GLY A 259 -16.23 -33.30 18.03
#